data_AF-A0A656QJE2-F1
#
_entry.id   AF-A0A656QJE2-F1
#
_cell.length_a   1.000
_cell.length_b   1.000
_cell.length_c   1.000
_cell.angle_alpha   90.00
_cell.angle_beta   90.00
_cell.angle_gamma   90.00
#
_symmetry.space_group_name_H-M   'P 1'
#
loop_
_entity.id
_entity.type
_entity.pdbx_description
1 polymer ?
#
loop_
_entity_poly.entity_id
_entity_poly.type
_entity_poly.pdbx_seq_one_letter_code
_entity_poly.pdbx_strand_id
1 'polypeptide(L)'
;MDWSKVAATIGAKAPLLAGLIGGPVGLGVSTAAAIISHALGTPNDPDIVATALNDPAALDKISQAENANSLQLQQLVVAAAQARLSFEADMARISAGDRADARAMGIANRDWVPKFLAMAVTGGFFGILLLMALRALPEANRDLVNVVVGALGTAWISIIGYYFGTSAGSMRKTELLAQPSVPITPETAVTLRDPAPASGANGDSAHRAFVPGGQGPIFTGAS
;
A
#
# COMPACT_ATOMS: atom_id res chain seq x y z
N MET A 1 18.71 -15.93 26.14
CA MET A 1 17.27 -15.75 26.45
C MET A 1 16.92 -14.27 26.34
N ASP A 2 15.65 -13.93 26.12
CA ASP A 2 15.20 -12.54 26.05
C ASP A 2 14.89 -11.96 27.43
N TRP A 3 15.24 -10.68 27.64
CA TRP A 3 14.89 -9.89 28.84
C TRP A 3 13.40 -9.90 29.19
N SER A 4 12.53 -10.21 28.22
CA SER A 4 11.09 -10.42 28.42
C SER A 4 10.78 -11.53 29.43
N LYS A 5 11.53 -12.64 29.44
CA LYS A 5 11.32 -13.73 30.42
C LYS A 5 11.72 -13.30 31.83
N VAL A 6 12.84 -12.57 31.94
CA VAL A 6 13.30 -11.97 33.20
C VAL A 6 12.24 -10.99 33.73
N ALA A 7 11.66 -10.15 32.86
CA ALA A 7 10.57 -9.24 33.20
C ALA A 7 9.34 -9.97 33.77
N ALA A 8 8.94 -11.07 33.13
CA ALA A 8 7.79 -11.86 33.56
C ALA A 8 7.99 -12.47 34.95
N THR A 9 9.19 -12.96 35.25
CA THR A 9 9.52 -13.58 36.56
C THR A 9 9.54 -12.56 37.70
N ILE A 10 10.05 -11.35 37.46
CA ILE A 10 10.19 -10.32 38.51
C ILE A 10 8.96 -9.41 38.64
N GLY A 11 8.04 -9.43 37.68
CA GLY A 11 6.92 -8.49 37.59
C GLY A 11 6.01 -8.42 38.83
N ALA A 12 5.91 -9.49 39.61
CA ALA A 12 5.12 -9.50 40.84
C ALA A 12 5.80 -8.79 42.03
N LYS A 13 7.15 -8.73 42.07
CA LYS A 13 7.92 -8.19 43.21
C LYS A 13 8.68 -6.90 42.87
N ALA A 14 8.88 -6.63 41.59
CA ALA A 14 9.62 -5.50 41.07
C ALA A 14 8.98 -4.99 39.75
N PRO A 15 7.77 -4.40 39.83
CA PRO A 15 7.00 -3.96 38.66
C PRO A 15 7.69 -2.85 37.85
N LEU A 16 8.44 -1.94 38.47
CA LEU A 16 9.10 -0.85 37.75
C LEU A 16 10.28 -1.37 36.92
N LEU A 17 11.11 -2.23 37.51
CA LEU A 17 12.20 -2.89 36.79
C LEU A 17 11.67 -3.80 35.68
N ALA A 18 10.60 -4.55 35.95
CA ALA A 18 9.94 -5.37 34.93
C ALA A 18 9.41 -4.54 33.75
N GLY A 19 8.77 -3.40 34.03
CA GLY A 19 8.22 -2.51 32.99
C GLY A 19 9.29 -1.86 32.12
N LEU A 20 10.46 -1.56 32.70
CA LEU A 20 11.60 -1.00 31.97
C LEU A 20 12.35 -2.03 31.14
N ILE A 21 12.50 -3.27 31.63
CA ILE A 21 13.21 -4.35 30.94
C ILE A 21 12.33 -5.07 29.90
N GLY A 22 11.02 -5.15 30.15
CA GLY A 22 10.03 -5.72 29.24
C GLY A 22 9.49 -4.72 28.21
N GLY A 23 9.91 -3.44 28.30
CA GLY A 23 9.55 -2.41 27.32
C GLY A 23 10.36 -2.51 26.02
N PRO A 24 9.95 -1.80 24.95
CA PRO A 24 10.74 -1.61 23.72
C PRO A 24 12.21 -1.35 24.02
N VAL A 25 13.04 -2.15 23.35
CA VAL A 25 14.49 -2.23 23.56
C VAL A 25 15.12 -0.84 23.44
N GLY A 26 15.80 -0.39 24.50
CA GLY A 26 16.61 0.84 24.49
C GLY A 26 16.20 1.89 25.52
N LEU A 27 14.91 2.04 25.85
CA LEU A 27 14.43 3.06 26.78
C LEU A 27 14.21 2.51 28.20
N GLY A 28 15.29 2.05 28.82
CA GLY A 28 15.30 1.61 30.23
C GLY A 28 15.77 0.17 30.46
N VAL A 29 15.86 -0.65 29.40
CA VAL A 29 16.31 -2.04 29.50
C VAL A 29 17.73 -2.14 30.05
N SER A 30 18.66 -1.30 29.57
CA SER A 30 20.07 -1.31 30.02
C SER A 30 20.22 -0.91 31.48
N THR A 31 19.47 0.11 31.93
CA THR A 31 19.49 0.58 33.32
C THR A 31 18.86 -0.45 34.25
N ALA A 32 17.70 -1.00 33.90
CA ALA A 32 17.05 -2.05 34.68
C ALA A 32 17.91 -3.32 34.75
N ALA A 33 18.55 -3.71 33.64
CA ALA A 33 19.47 -4.84 33.57
C ALA A 33 20.72 -4.64 34.45
N ALA A 34 21.28 -3.43 34.47
CA ALA A 34 22.39 -3.08 35.34
C ALA A 34 22.01 -3.13 36.83
N ILE A 35 20.82 -2.62 37.20
CA ILE A 35 20.33 -2.65 38.58
C ILE A 35 20.10 -4.10 39.05
N ILE A 36 19.49 -4.93 38.21
CA ILE A 36 19.23 -6.35 38.52
C ILE A 36 20.53 -7.14 38.64
N SER A 37 21.44 -7.00 37.68
CA SER A 37 22.73 -7.70 37.70
C SER A 37 23.60 -7.27 38.90
N HIS A 38 23.58 -5.98 39.26
CA HIS A 38 24.24 -5.48 40.47
C HIS A 38 23.62 -6.04 41.76
N ALA A 39 22.27 -6.09 41.84
CA ALA A 39 21.57 -6.64 43.01
C ALA A 39 21.83 -8.13 43.22
N LEU A 40 22.00 -8.88 42.12
CA LEU A 40 22.27 -10.32 42.14
C LEU A 40 23.75 -10.67 42.22
N GLY A 41 24.64 -9.70 41.96
CA GLY A 41 26.09 -9.94 41.85
C GLY A 41 26.47 -10.79 40.64
N THR A 42 25.65 -10.75 39.59
CA THR A 42 25.85 -11.53 38.36
C THR A 42 26.34 -10.66 37.21
N PRO A 43 26.96 -11.24 36.17
CA PRO A 43 27.15 -10.57 34.89
C PRO A 43 25.84 -10.03 34.33
N ASN A 44 25.92 -8.90 33.61
CA ASN A 44 24.80 -8.26 32.93
C ASN A 44 24.39 -9.03 31.66
N ASP A 45 23.99 -10.28 31.86
CA ASP A 45 23.60 -11.22 30.82
C ASP A 45 22.21 -11.82 31.17
N PRO A 46 21.23 -11.76 30.26
CA PRO A 46 19.88 -12.24 30.51
C PRO A 46 19.82 -13.73 30.88
N ASP A 47 20.71 -14.58 30.36
CA ASP A 47 20.73 -16.02 30.65
C ASP A 47 21.24 -16.30 32.07
N ILE A 48 22.26 -15.54 32.51
CA ILE A 48 22.84 -15.68 33.84
C ILE A 48 21.90 -15.11 34.91
N VAL A 49 21.28 -13.96 34.64
CA VAL A 49 20.26 -13.36 35.50
C VAL A 49 19.04 -14.27 35.62
N ALA A 50 18.55 -14.84 34.52
CA ALA A 50 17.43 -15.78 34.54
C ALA A 50 17.74 -17.03 35.40
N THR A 51 18.97 -17.53 35.35
CA THR A 51 19.40 -18.67 36.16
C THR A 51 19.46 -18.32 37.65
N ALA A 52 19.95 -17.12 37.99
CA ALA A 52 20.02 -16.62 39.36
C ALA A 52 18.63 -16.37 39.97
N LEU A 53 17.63 -16.05 39.14
CA LEU A 53 16.24 -15.85 39.55
C LEU A 53 15.51 -17.13 39.99
N ASN A 54 16.11 -18.31 39.82
CA ASN A 54 15.56 -19.56 40.34
C ASN A 54 15.64 -19.66 41.87
N ASP A 55 16.52 -18.87 42.51
CA ASP A 55 16.60 -18.79 43.96
C ASP A 55 15.53 -17.82 44.51
N PRO A 56 14.64 -18.24 45.43
CA PRO A 56 13.67 -17.35 46.07
C PRO A 56 14.30 -16.10 46.70
N ALA A 57 15.53 -16.17 47.20
CA ALA A 57 16.24 -15.04 47.81
C ALA A 57 16.64 -13.97 46.77
N ALA A 58 16.75 -14.33 45.49
CA ALA A 58 17.06 -13.40 44.40
C ALA A 58 15.94 -12.37 44.19
N LEU A 59 14.67 -12.80 44.31
CA LEU A 59 13.52 -11.93 44.14
C LEU A 59 13.43 -10.86 45.23
N ASP A 60 13.81 -11.19 46.46
CA ASP A 60 13.81 -10.24 47.58
C ASP A 60 14.93 -9.20 47.42
N LYS A 61 16.10 -9.59 46.90
CA LYS A 61 17.18 -8.65 46.57
C LYS A 61 16.76 -7.67 45.48
N ILE A 62 16.06 -8.14 44.45
CA ILE A 62 15.57 -7.29 43.36
C ILE A 62 14.48 -6.34 43.87
N SER A 63 13.57 -6.80 44.72
CA SER A 63 12.58 -5.94 45.35
C SER A 63 13.23 -4.85 46.21
N GLN A 64 14.28 -5.19 46.97
CA GLN A 64 15.06 -4.20 47.71
C GLN A 64 15.76 -3.20 46.77
N ALA A 65 16.32 -3.67 45.66
CA ALA A 65 16.96 -2.81 44.67
C ALA A 65 15.96 -1.87 43.96
N GLU A 66 14.74 -2.33 43.69
CA GLU A 66 13.66 -1.48 43.19
C GLU A 66 13.25 -0.44 44.22
N ASN A 67 13.05 -0.83 45.48
CA ASN A 67 12.68 0.11 46.55
C ASN A 67 13.75 1.19 46.73
N ALA A 68 15.03 0.81 46.72
CA ALA A 68 16.17 1.73 46.83
C ALA A 68 16.24 2.74 45.67
N ASN A 69 15.80 2.36 44.46
CA ASN A 69 15.86 3.19 43.26
C ASN A 69 14.47 3.67 42.77
N SER A 70 13.43 3.51 43.60
CA SER A 70 12.03 3.63 43.20
C SER A 70 11.71 4.98 42.53
N LEU A 71 12.21 6.08 43.06
CA LEU A 71 12.01 7.41 42.50
C LEU A 71 12.64 7.58 41.11
N GLN A 72 13.88 7.09 40.93
CA GLN A 72 14.59 7.16 39.67
C GLN A 72 13.94 6.26 38.61
N LEU A 73 13.51 5.07 39.01
CA LEU A 73 12.81 4.13 38.15
C LEU A 73 11.44 4.69 37.71
N GLN A 74 10.69 5.33 38.60
CA GLN A 74 9.44 6.01 38.24
C GLN A 74 9.67 7.13 37.21
N GLN A 75 10.70 7.95 37.39
CA GLN A 75 11.05 8.99 36.41
C GLN A 75 11.40 8.40 35.05
N LEU A 76 12.18 7.31 35.03
CA LEU A 76 12.51 6.58 33.80
C LEU A 76 11.28 5.99 33.12
N VAL A 77 10.35 5.41 33.89
CA VAL A 77 9.09 4.87 33.35
C VAL A 77 8.24 5.98 32.73
N VAL A 78 8.12 7.13 33.40
CA VAL A 78 7.38 8.29 32.87
C VAL A 78 8.05 8.83 31.60
N ALA A 79 9.37 8.98 31.59
CA ALA A 79 10.11 9.45 30.42
C ALA A 79 9.96 8.47 29.24
N ALA A 80 10.04 7.16 29.50
CA ALA A 80 9.82 6.14 28.48
C ALA A 80 8.38 6.16 27.95
N ALA A 81 7.38 6.38 28.81
CA ALA A 81 5.99 6.50 28.40
C ALA A 81 5.75 7.75 27.54
N GLN A 82 6.33 8.89 27.92
CA GLN A 82 6.24 10.13 27.14
C GLN A 82 6.89 9.98 25.76
N ALA A 83 8.09 9.38 25.69
CA ALA A 83 8.78 9.14 24.42
C ALA A 83 7.99 8.21 23.49
N ARG A 84 7.28 7.22 24.04
CA ARG A 84 6.37 6.35 23.27
C ARG A 84 5.19 7.14 22.70
N LEU A 85 4.54 7.94 23.54
CA LEU A 85 3.39 8.76 23.13
C LEU A 85 3.79 9.78 22.05
N SER A 86 4.96 10.42 22.17
CA SER A 86 5.45 11.34 21.14
C SER A 86 5.74 10.62 19.83
N PHE A 87 6.40 9.46 19.89
CA PHE A 87 6.68 8.66 18.69
C PHE A 87 5.39 8.21 17.99
N GLU A 88 4.40 7.75 18.75
CA GLU A 88 3.10 7.36 18.21
C GLU A 88 2.36 8.56 17.58
N ALA A 89 2.38 9.72 18.23
CA ALA A 89 1.81 10.94 17.70
C ALA A 89 2.50 11.40 16.40
N ASP A 90 3.83 11.31 16.33
CA ASP A 90 4.60 11.65 15.14
C ASP A 90 4.29 10.68 13.99
N MET A 91 4.23 9.37 14.27
CA MET A 91 3.83 8.38 13.27
C MET A 91 2.40 8.61 12.77
N ALA A 92 1.46 8.89 13.67
CA ALA A 92 0.10 9.23 13.31
C ALA A 92 0.05 10.49 12.42
N ARG A 93 0.81 11.53 12.78
CA ARG A 93 0.92 12.78 12.02
C ARG A 93 1.52 12.56 10.63
N ILE A 94 2.60 11.77 10.51
CA ILE A 94 3.20 11.42 9.22
C ILE A 94 2.19 10.66 8.37
N SER A 95 1.49 9.67 8.93
CA SER A 95 0.46 8.91 8.20
C SER A 95 -0.75 9.76 7.77
N ALA A 96 -1.07 10.79 8.54
CA ALA A 96 -2.13 11.74 8.21
C ALA A 96 -1.67 12.73 7.12
N GLY A 97 -0.42 13.19 7.20
CA GLY A 97 0.24 14.02 6.19
C GLY A 97 0.33 13.33 4.85
N ASP A 98 0.81 12.09 4.81
CA ASP A 98 0.89 11.28 3.58
C ASP A 98 -0.49 11.13 2.89
N ARG A 99 -1.53 10.88 3.69
CA ARG A 99 -2.93 10.83 3.19
C ARG A 99 -3.47 12.19 2.75
N ALA A 100 -3.00 13.29 3.33
CA ALA A 100 -3.38 14.64 2.91
C ALA A 100 -2.68 15.02 1.61
N ASP A 101 -1.37 14.73 1.50
CA ASP A 101 -0.56 15.00 0.32
C ASP A 101 -1.00 14.15 -0.88
N ALA A 102 -1.36 12.88 -0.66
CA ALA A 102 -1.96 12.03 -1.71
C ALA A 102 -3.27 12.63 -2.27
N ARG A 103 -4.11 13.22 -1.40
CA ARG A 103 -5.34 13.91 -1.84
C ARG A 103 -5.02 15.25 -2.52
N ALA A 104 -4.02 15.97 -2.04
CA ALA A 104 -3.58 17.23 -2.61
C ALA A 104 -2.97 17.04 -4.01
N MET A 105 -2.20 15.97 -4.24
CA MET A 105 -1.66 15.62 -5.56
C MET A 105 -2.77 15.32 -6.58
N GLY A 106 -3.85 14.65 -6.17
CA GLY A 106 -5.01 14.39 -7.03
C GLY A 106 -5.75 15.66 -7.46
N ILE A 107 -5.72 16.72 -6.65
CA ILE A 107 -6.37 18.01 -6.93
C ILE A 107 -5.42 18.97 -7.66
N ALA A 108 -4.13 18.96 -7.33
CA ALA A 108 -3.12 19.83 -7.92
C ALA A 108 -2.78 19.42 -9.36
N ASN A 109 -2.81 18.13 -9.69
CA ASN A 109 -2.59 17.64 -11.05
C ASN A 109 -3.84 17.76 -11.94
N ARG A 110 -4.64 18.83 -11.76
CA ARG A 110 -5.75 19.17 -12.65
C ARG A 110 -5.15 19.68 -13.95
N ASP A 111 -4.66 18.74 -14.77
CA ASP A 111 -4.03 18.98 -16.06
C ASP A 111 -4.95 19.86 -16.91
N TRP A 112 -4.64 21.14 -16.91
CA TRP A 112 -5.23 22.18 -17.75
C TRP A 112 -4.79 22.05 -19.20
N VAL A 113 -3.72 21.29 -19.47
CA VAL A 113 -3.12 21.12 -20.80
C VAL A 113 -4.11 20.48 -21.77
N PRO A 114 -4.76 19.35 -21.46
CA PRO A 114 -5.82 18.81 -22.31
C PRO A 114 -6.96 19.81 -22.56
N LYS A 115 -7.31 20.67 -21.58
CA LYS A 115 -8.48 21.58 -21.69
C LYS A 115 -8.18 22.73 -22.64
N PHE A 116 -6.99 23.31 -22.48
CA PHE A 116 -6.51 24.34 -23.37
C PHE A 116 -6.36 23.81 -24.80
N LEU A 117 -5.78 22.61 -24.97
CA LEU A 117 -5.60 21.99 -26.28
C LEU A 117 -6.94 21.69 -26.96
N ALA A 118 -7.93 21.20 -26.21
CA ALA A 118 -9.27 20.97 -26.74
C ALA A 118 -9.96 22.27 -27.20
N MET A 119 -9.84 23.36 -26.41
CA MET A 119 -10.38 24.66 -26.81
C MET A 119 -9.67 25.25 -28.02
N ALA A 120 -8.34 25.15 -28.10
CA ALA A 120 -7.56 25.64 -29.22
C ALA A 120 -7.91 24.91 -30.54
N VAL A 121 -8.01 23.58 -30.50
CA VAL A 121 -8.37 22.77 -31.68
C VAL A 121 -9.83 23.01 -32.09
N THR A 122 -10.76 23.11 -31.13
CA THR A 122 -12.16 23.42 -31.42
C THR A 122 -12.32 24.81 -32.03
N GLY A 123 -11.64 25.82 -31.48
CA GLY A 123 -11.64 27.18 -32.02
C GLY A 123 -11.02 27.26 -33.42
N GLY A 124 -9.92 26.54 -33.66
CA GLY A 124 -9.28 26.47 -34.98
C GLY A 124 -10.16 25.78 -36.04
N PHE A 125 -10.83 24.68 -35.67
CA PHE A 125 -11.73 23.97 -36.57
C PHE A 125 -12.94 24.83 -36.98
N PHE A 126 -13.67 25.39 -36.01
CA PHE A 126 -14.81 26.26 -36.30
C PHE A 126 -14.40 27.58 -36.95
N GLY A 127 -13.22 28.11 -36.63
CA GLY A 127 -12.66 29.31 -37.26
C GLY A 127 -12.39 29.11 -38.76
N ILE A 128 -11.79 27.98 -39.14
CA ILE A 128 -11.58 27.64 -40.56
C ILE A 128 -12.92 27.43 -41.26
N LEU A 129 -13.88 26.72 -40.66
CA LEU A 129 -15.21 26.54 -41.24
C LEU A 129 -15.94 27.88 -41.46
N LEU A 130 -15.87 28.80 -40.50
CA LEU A 130 -16.47 30.13 -40.62
C LEU A 130 -15.79 30.96 -41.72
N LEU A 131 -14.46 30.88 -41.82
CA LEU A 131 -13.71 31.57 -42.86
C LEU A 131 -14.06 31.04 -44.26
N MET A 132 -14.21 29.72 -44.40
CA MET A 132 -14.68 29.08 -45.63
C MET A 132 -16.15 29.44 -45.97
N ALA A 133 -16.99 29.66 -44.95
CA ALA A 133 -18.38 30.08 -45.15
C ALA A 133 -18.49 31.56 -45.59
N LEU A 134 -17.61 32.43 -45.12
CA LEU A 134 -17.65 33.87 -45.38
C LEU A 134 -16.79 34.32 -46.57
N ARG A 135 -15.80 33.53 -47.00
CA ARG A 135 -14.88 33.86 -48.11
C ARG A 135 -14.78 32.71 -49.11
N ALA A 136 -14.92 33.02 -50.39
CA ALA A 136 -14.63 32.07 -51.46
C ALA A 136 -13.13 31.74 -51.49
N LEU A 137 -12.80 30.45 -51.38
CA LEU A 137 -11.42 29.96 -51.44
C LEU A 137 -10.88 30.02 -52.88
N PRO A 138 -9.61 30.44 -53.08
CA PRO A 138 -8.94 30.31 -54.37
C PRO A 138 -8.87 28.84 -54.82
N GLU A 139 -9.19 28.55 -56.08
CA GLU A 139 -9.23 27.17 -56.61
C GLU A 139 -7.92 26.40 -56.41
N ALA A 140 -6.78 27.08 -56.50
CA ALA A 140 -5.45 26.49 -56.31
C ALA A 140 -5.24 25.82 -54.94
N ASN A 141 -5.95 26.28 -53.90
CA ASN A 141 -5.73 25.84 -52.52
C ASN A 141 -6.90 25.00 -51.97
N ARG A 142 -7.97 24.83 -52.76
CA ARG A 142 -9.23 24.22 -52.30
C ARG A 142 -9.04 22.76 -51.85
N ASP A 143 -8.29 21.98 -52.62
CA ASP A 143 -8.06 20.56 -52.31
C ASP A 143 -7.17 20.39 -51.07
N LEU A 144 -6.13 21.20 -50.95
CA LEU A 144 -5.27 21.23 -49.76
C LEU A 144 -6.05 21.61 -48.50
N VAL A 145 -6.89 22.65 -48.58
CA VAL A 145 -7.73 23.09 -47.45
C VAL A 145 -8.72 22.00 -47.05
N ASN A 146 -9.38 21.34 -48.02
CA ASN A 146 -10.33 20.26 -47.74
C ASN A 146 -9.66 19.05 -47.07
N VAL A 147 -8.46 18.66 -47.50
CA VAL A 147 -7.69 17.58 -46.86
C VAL A 147 -7.31 17.94 -45.42
N VAL A 148 -6.83 19.17 -45.19
CA VAL A 148 -6.46 19.66 -43.86
C VAL A 148 -7.69 19.75 -42.95
N VAL A 149 -8.83 20.23 -43.45
CA VAL A 149 -10.10 20.27 -42.70
C VAL A 149 -10.57 18.87 -42.32
N GLY A 150 -10.42 17.89 -43.22
CA GLY A 150 -10.71 16.48 -42.93
C GLY A 150 -9.85 15.93 -41.79
N ALA A 151 -8.54 16.19 -41.81
CA ALA A 151 -7.61 15.79 -40.74
C ALA A 151 -7.89 16.51 -39.41
N LEU A 152 -8.30 17.78 -39.43
CA LEU A 152 -8.74 18.48 -38.21
C LEU A 152 -10.04 17.89 -37.66
N GLY A 153 -10.98 17.50 -38.53
CA GLY A 153 -12.23 16.86 -38.13
C GLY A 153 -12.00 15.53 -37.39
N THR A 154 -11.06 14.71 -37.85
CA THR A 154 -10.71 13.45 -37.16
C THR A 154 -10.06 13.71 -35.81
N ALA A 155 -9.13 14.68 -35.72
CA ALA A 155 -8.53 15.09 -34.46
C ALA A 155 -9.57 15.61 -33.46
N TRP A 156 -10.57 16.36 -33.93
CA TRP A 156 -11.68 16.83 -33.09
C TRP A 156 -12.53 15.68 -32.54
N ILE A 157 -12.86 14.68 -33.35
CA ILE A 157 -13.56 13.46 -32.90
C ILE A 157 -12.74 12.71 -31.83
N SER A 158 -11.42 12.58 -32.01
CA SER A 158 -10.54 11.97 -31.01
C SER A 158 -10.52 12.74 -29.68
N ILE A 159 -10.58 14.07 -29.72
CA ILE A 159 -10.66 14.91 -28.50
C ILE A 159 -11.99 14.68 -27.77
N ILE A 160 -13.11 14.63 -28.48
CA ILE A 160 -14.42 14.31 -27.88
C ILE A 160 -14.37 12.90 -27.26
N GLY A 161 -13.81 11.92 -27.96
CA GLY A 161 -13.63 10.56 -27.44
C GLY A 161 -12.78 10.50 -26.18
N TYR A 162 -11.71 11.29 -26.11
CA TYR A 162 -10.86 11.42 -24.92
C TYR A 162 -11.63 12.01 -23.73
N TYR A 163 -12.38 13.09 -23.95
CA TYR A 163 -13.09 13.80 -22.88
C TYR A 163 -14.36 13.09 -22.39
N PHE A 164 -15.17 12.58 -23.31
CA PHE A 164 -16.46 11.98 -23.00
C PHE A 164 -16.41 10.45 -22.88
N GLY A 165 -15.34 9.80 -23.36
CA GLY A 165 -15.18 8.34 -23.32
C GLY A 165 -14.14 7.84 -22.31
N THR A 166 -12.91 8.37 -22.35
CA THR A 166 -11.78 7.73 -21.65
C THR A 166 -11.35 8.44 -20.35
N SER A 167 -11.49 9.76 -20.27
CA SER A 167 -11.05 10.54 -19.10
C SER A 167 -11.90 10.24 -17.84
N ALA A 168 -13.23 10.18 -17.98
CA ALA A 168 -14.13 9.77 -16.88
C ALA A 168 -13.99 8.28 -16.54
N GLY A 169 -13.77 7.43 -17.54
CA GLY A 169 -13.60 5.98 -17.36
C GLY A 169 -12.29 5.60 -16.67
N SER A 170 -11.19 6.32 -16.92
CA SER A 170 -9.91 6.06 -16.28
C SER A 170 -9.93 6.44 -14.80
N MET A 171 -10.51 7.59 -14.44
CA MET A 171 -10.65 7.98 -13.04
C MET A 171 -11.56 7.00 -12.27
N ARG A 172 -12.66 6.54 -12.89
CA ARG A 172 -13.54 5.51 -12.33
C ARG A 172 -12.81 4.19 -12.08
N LYS A 173 -11.96 3.75 -13.02
CA LYS A 173 -11.16 2.52 -12.87
C LYS A 173 -10.11 2.65 -11.77
N THR A 174 -9.40 3.78 -11.70
CA THR A 174 -8.42 4.02 -10.64
C THR A 174 -9.09 4.09 -9.27
N GLU A 175 -10.29 4.68 -9.17
CA GLU A 175 -11.09 4.71 -7.93
C GLU A 175 -11.56 3.32 -7.50
N LEU A 176 -12.01 2.49 -8.45
CA LEU A 176 -12.41 1.11 -8.17
C LEU A 176 -11.23 0.22 -7.77
N LEU A 177 -10.04 0.46 -8.32
CA LEU A 177 -8.81 -0.25 -7.93
C LEU A 177 -8.25 0.24 -6.59
N ALA A 178 -8.50 1.51 -6.23
CA ALA A 178 -8.07 2.10 -4.97
C ALA A 178 -8.98 1.76 -3.78
N GLN A 179 -10.15 1.16 -4.01
CA GLN A 179 -11.00 0.60 -2.95
C GLN A 179 -10.62 -0.88 -2.76
N PRO A 180 -9.86 -1.25 -1.70
CA PRO A 180 -9.58 -2.65 -1.40
C PRO A 180 -10.85 -3.26 -0.82
N SER A 181 -11.79 -3.68 -1.67
CA SER A 181 -13.01 -4.36 -1.22
C SER A 181 -12.76 -5.84 -0.86
N VAL A 182 -11.53 -6.34 -0.98
CA VAL A 182 -11.15 -7.68 -0.53
C VAL A 182 -9.74 -7.62 0.08
N PRO A 183 -9.57 -7.94 1.37
CA PRO A 183 -8.24 -8.12 1.96
C PRO A 183 -7.52 -9.24 1.20
N ILE A 184 -6.34 -8.96 0.65
CA ILE A 184 -5.48 -10.02 0.08
C ILE A 184 -4.91 -10.79 1.26
N THR A 185 -5.67 -11.76 1.77
CA THR A 185 -5.15 -12.78 2.68
C THR A 185 -4.39 -13.81 1.85
N PRO A 186 -3.34 -14.46 2.43
CA PRO A 186 -2.56 -15.48 1.74
C PRO A 186 -3.42 -16.65 1.22
N GLU A 187 -4.63 -16.83 1.76
CA GLU A 187 -5.57 -17.88 1.33
C GLU A 187 -6.26 -17.55 -0.01
N THR A 188 -6.59 -16.28 -0.28
CA THR A 188 -7.16 -15.85 -1.56
C THR A 188 -6.16 -15.88 -2.72
N ALA A 189 -4.87 -15.71 -2.45
CA ALA A 189 -3.82 -15.74 -3.48
C ALA A 189 -3.65 -17.12 -4.13
N VAL A 190 -4.02 -18.20 -3.43
CA VAL A 190 -3.93 -19.58 -3.92
C VAL A 190 -5.09 -19.93 -4.87
N THR A 191 -6.26 -19.30 -4.71
CA THR A 191 -7.44 -19.58 -5.54
C THR A 191 -7.40 -18.97 -6.95
N LEU A 192 -6.51 -18.01 -7.21
CA LEU A 192 -6.28 -17.45 -8.56
C LEU A 192 -5.37 -18.32 -9.43
N ARG A 193 -4.86 -19.43 -8.89
CA ARG A 193 -4.05 -20.43 -9.62
C ARG A 193 -4.71 -21.80 -9.72
N ASP A 194 -6.01 -21.90 -9.44
CA ASP A 194 -6.75 -23.11 -9.78
C ASP A 194 -7.08 -23.12 -11.29
N PRO A 195 -6.77 -24.22 -12.01
CA PRO A 195 -7.26 -24.38 -13.37
C PRO A 195 -8.80 -24.39 -13.35
N ALA A 196 -9.40 -23.71 -14.32
CA ALA A 196 -10.84 -23.54 -14.46
C ALA A 196 -11.63 -24.83 -14.12
N PRO A 197 -12.72 -24.75 -13.34
CA PRO A 197 -13.50 -25.93 -13.01
C PRO A 197 -14.02 -26.58 -14.30
N ALA A 198 -13.77 -27.89 -14.42
CA ALA A 198 -14.24 -28.68 -15.55
C ALA A 198 -15.76 -28.49 -15.71
N SER A 199 -16.16 -27.99 -16.87
CA SER A 199 -17.55 -27.91 -17.31
C SER A 199 -18.16 -29.32 -17.27
N GLY A 200 -18.92 -29.62 -16.22
CA GLY A 200 -19.79 -30.78 -16.18
C GLY A 200 -21.00 -30.57 -17.08
N ALA A 201 -21.00 -31.18 -18.26
CA ALA A 201 -22.20 -31.39 -19.05
C ALA A 201 -22.11 -32.75 -19.74
N ASN A 202 -23.01 -33.64 -19.33
CA ASN A 202 -23.34 -34.87 -20.04
C ASN A 202 -23.59 -34.57 -21.53
N GLY A 203 -22.93 -35.29 -22.43
CA GLY A 203 -23.19 -35.14 -23.87
C GLY A 203 -22.05 -35.65 -24.75
N ASP A 204 -21.87 -36.97 -24.76
CA ASP A 204 -21.42 -37.78 -25.90
C ASP A 204 -20.78 -37.06 -27.11
N SER A 205 -19.44 -36.95 -27.17
CA SER A 205 -18.70 -36.95 -28.44
C SER A 205 -17.21 -37.27 -28.23
N ALA A 206 -16.78 -38.41 -28.77
CA ALA A 206 -15.40 -38.87 -28.73
C ALA A 206 -14.44 -37.91 -29.47
N HIS A 207 -13.69 -37.09 -28.75
CA HIS A 207 -12.54 -36.38 -29.31
C HIS A 207 -11.34 -37.32 -29.44
N ARG A 208 -11.13 -37.88 -30.63
CA ARG A 208 -9.91 -38.62 -30.99
C ARG A 208 -8.72 -37.66 -31.07
N ALA A 209 -7.61 -38.05 -30.43
CA ALA A 209 -6.35 -37.33 -30.46
C ALA A 209 -5.80 -37.15 -31.89
N PHE A 210 -5.41 -35.94 -32.24
CA PHE A 210 -4.80 -35.60 -33.52
C PHE A 210 -3.34 -36.09 -33.54
N VAL A 211 -3.02 -37.00 -34.47
CA VAL A 211 -1.64 -37.47 -34.69
C VAL A 211 -1.02 -36.58 -35.79
N PRO A 212 0.15 -35.96 -35.55
CA PRO A 212 0.78 -35.10 -36.54
C PRO A 212 1.26 -35.94 -37.74
N GLY A 213 0.69 -35.69 -38.93
CA GLY A 213 1.06 -36.34 -40.19
C GLY A 213 -0.10 -36.94 -41.00
N GLY A 214 -1.32 -36.98 -40.46
CA GLY A 214 -2.50 -37.44 -41.19
C GLY A 214 -3.26 -36.32 -41.90
N GLN A 215 -3.65 -36.54 -43.17
CA GLN A 215 -4.54 -35.64 -43.91
C GLN A 215 -5.83 -35.39 -43.11
N GLY A 216 -6.15 -34.11 -42.88
CA GLY A 216 -7.33 -33.68 -42.13
C GLY A 216 -8.65 -34.05 -42.84
N PRO A 217 -9.75 -34.20 -42.10
CA PRO A 217 -11.01 -34.68 -42.65
C PRO A 217 -11.64 -33.65 -43.61
N ILE A 218 -11.98 -34.13 -44.80
CA ILE A 218 -12.77 -33.43 -45.83
C ILE A 218 -14.21 -33.30 -45.32
N PHE A 219 -14.71 -32.07 -45.19
CA PHE A 219 -16.11 -31.80 -44.89
C PHE A 219 -16.94 -31.85 -46.18
N THR A 220 -17.69 -32.93 -46.38
CA THR A 220 -18.81 -32.96 -47.34
C THR A 220 -20.05 -32.43 -46.63
N GLY A 221 -20.46 -31.20 -46.98
CA GLY A 221 -21.71 -30.62 -46.47
C GLY A 221 -22.93 -31.23 -47.15
N ALA A 222 -24.01 -31.42 -46.39
CA ALA A 222 -25.35 -31.62 -46.94
C ALA A 222 -26.39 -31.05 -45.95
N SER A 223 -26.98 -29.94 -46.39
CA SER A 223 -28.40 -29.53 -46.37
C SER A 223 -29.30 -29.93 -45.20
#